data_AF-R7XG19-F1
#
_entry.id   AF-R7XG19-F1
#
_cell.length_a   1.000
_cell.length_b   1.000
_cell.length_c   1.000
_cell.angle_alpha   90.00
_cell.angle_beta   90.00
_cell.angle_gamma   90.00
#
_symmetry.space_group_name_H-M   'P 1'
#
loop_
_entity.id
_entity.type
_entity.pdbx_description
1 polymer ?
#
loop_
_entity_poly.entity_id
_entity_poly.type
_entity_poly.pdbx_seq_one_letter_code
_entity_poly.pdbx_strand_id
1 'polypeptide(L)'
;MVDWVIADRRDEVIGIGIDYRENDRPPELFAEAYRKARAAGLKTTAHAGEFGTPWTNVATALDLLQVDRIDHAYTAIDNPEFAQRCADRGIVFTVVPTNSYYLRTLPRKRWALDHPIRHMPGMGLRVHPNTDDPVLHHVTASQARGMMVRDFGFGLDDLREFMLNGLDAAWIDDSTRRAWRA
;
A
#
# COMPACT_ATOMS: atom_id res chain seq x y z
N MET A 1 0.61 -21.98 -4.06
CA MET A 1 1.40 -21.04 -3.24
C MET A 1 1.09 -21.20 -1.75
N VAL A 2 -0.10 -20.82 -1.25
CA VAL A 2 -0.42 -20.92 0.20
C VAL A 2 -0.18 -22.31 0.80
N ASP A 3 -0.54 -23.39 0.09
CA ASP A 3 -0.25 -24.76 0.50
C ASP A 3 1.24 -25.03 0.76
N TRP A 4 2.12 -24.50 -0.08
CA TRP A 4 3.56 -24.66 0.10
C TRP A 4 4.05 -23.92 1.35
N VAL A 5 3.54 -22.71 1.60
CA VAL A 5 3.91 -21.92 2.79
C VAL A 5 3.40 -22.59 4.08
N ILE A 6 2.27 -23.30 4.02
CA ILE A 6 1.76 -24.07 5.16
C ILE A 6 2.59 -25.35 5.37
N ALA A 7 2.99 -26.02 4.29
CA ALA A 7 3.78 -27.25 4.37
C ALA A 7 5.23 -27.02 4.83
N ASP A 8 5.82 -25.85 4.54
CA ASP A 8 7.17 -25.45 4.95
C ASP A 8 7.16 -24.11 5.71
N ARG A 9 6.69 -24.14 6.97
CA ARG A 9 6.62 -22.95 7.83
C ARG A 9 8.01 -22.45 8.24
N ARG A 10 8.22 -21.14 8.11
CA ARG A 10 9.45 -20.40 8.48
C ARG A 10 9.07 -19.08 9.16
N ASP A 11 9.84 -18.65 10.14
CA ASP A 11 9.58 -17.40 10.87
C ASP A 11 9.71 -16.16 9.96
N GLU A 12 10.56 -16.25 8.94
CA GLU A 12 10.77 -15.20 7.94
C GLU A 12 9.60 -15.05 6.96
N VAL A 13 8.74 -16.07 6.83
CA VAL A 13 7.61 -16.08 5.89
C VAL A 13 6.31 -15.77 6.64
N ILE A 14 6.05 -14.46 6.76
CA ILE A 14 5.04 -13.88 7.64
C ILE A 14 3.64 -13.71 7.02
N GLY A 15 3.51 -13.80 5.69
CA GLY A 15 2.23 -13.56 5.03
C GLY A 15 2.25 -13.74 3.51
N ILE A 16 1.15 -13.33 2.87
CA ILE A 16 1.03 -13.30 1.41
C ILE A 16 0.64 -11.91 0.88
N GLY A 17 1.00 -11.65 -0.36
CA GLY A 17 0.52 -10.53 -1.18
C GLY A 17 -0.04 -11.02 -2.52
N ILE A 18 -0.60 -10.09 -3.29
CA ILE A 18 -0.92 -10.26 -4.71
C ILE A 18 -0.44 -9.02 -5.47
N ASP A 19 0.15 -9.27 -6.64
CA ASP A 19 0.75 -8.29 -7.53
C ASP A 19 0.60 -8.77 -9.00
N TYR A 20 1.43 -8.26 -9.91
CA TYR A 20 1.27 -8.28 -11.37
C TYR A 20 0.13 -7.37 -11.88
N ARG A 21 -0.15 -7.45 -13.18
CA ARG A 21 -1.13 -6.61 -13.86
C ARG A 21 -2.54 -6.85 -13.30
N GLU A 22 -3.08 -5.86 -12.61
CA GLU A 22 -4.41 -5.89 -11.98
C GLU A 22 -5.56 -5.83 -13.00
N ASN A 23 -5.35 -5.25 -14.19
CA ASN A 23 -6.40 -5.17 -15.22
C ASN A 23 -6.95 -6.56 -15.56
N ASP A 24 -8.28 -6.68 -15.59
CA ASP A 24 -9.02 -7.91 -15.92
C ASP A 24 -8.75 -9.09 -14.95
N ARG A 25 -8.10 -8.83 -13.82
CA ARG A 25 -7.74 -9.82 -12.79
C ARG A 25 -8.15 -9.32 -11.39
N PRO A 26 -9.46 -9.08 -11.14
CA PRO A 26 -9.90 -8.44 -9.91
C PRO A 26 -9.63 -9.31 -8.66
N PRO A 27 -9.47 -8.68 -7.48
CA PRO A 27 -8.99 -9.33 -6.26
C PRO A 27 -9.84 -10.53 -5.80
N GLU A 28 -11.17 -10.49 -6.01
CA GLU A 28 -12.08 -11.56 -5.62
C GLU A 28 -11.81 -12.91 -6.29
N LEU A 29 -11.12 -12.92 -7.45
CA LEU A 29 -10.68 -14.16 -8.09
C LEU A 29 -9.76 -15.00 -7.20
N PHE A 30 -9.13 -14.38 -6.20
CA PHE A 30 -8.15 -15.01 -5.31
C PHE A 30 -8.68 -15.19 -3.88
N ALA A 31 -9.98 -14.96 -3.63
CA ALA A 31 -10.58 -14.98 -2.30
C ALA A 31 -10.29 -16.27 -1.50
N GLU A 32 -10.27 -17.42 -2.17
CA GLU A 32 -9.98 -18.71 -1.54
C GLU A 32 -8.55 -18.80 -0.99
N ALA A 33 -7.57 -18.26 -1.73
CA ALA A 33 -6.18 -18.23 -1.27
C ALA A 33 -6.03 -17.36 -0.02
N TYR A 34 -6.68 -16.18 -0.01
CA TYR A 34 -6.68 -15.28 1.15
C TYR A 34 -7.38 -15.89 2.36
N ARG A 35 -8.55 -16.54 2.17
CA ARG A 35 -9.25 -17.26 3.23
C ARG A 35 -8.36 -18.33 3.85
N LYS A 36 -7.67 -19.12 3.03
CA LYS A 36 -6.76 -20.16 3.48
C LYS A 36 -5.53 -19.61 4.20
N ALA A 37 -4.95 -18.51 3.72
CA ALA A 37 -3.81 -17.86 4.36
C ALA A 37 -4.17 -17.37 5.77
N ARG A 38 -5.29 -16.65 5.91
CA ARG A 38 -5.78 -16.16 7.22
C ARG A 38 -6.12 -17.31 8.17
N ALA A 39 -6.78 -18.37 7.67
CA ALA A 39 -7.09 -19.56 8.47
C ALA A 39 -5.83 -20.26 9.00
N ALA A 40 -4.69 -20.09 8.33
CA ALA A 40 -3.40 -20.63 8.74
C ALA A 40 -2.56 -19.63 9.58
N GLY A 41 -3.11 -18.48 9.96
CA GLY A 41 -2.44 -17.45 10.78
C GLY A 41 -1.47 -16.55 10.01
N LEU A 42 -1.49 -16.60 8.67
CA LEU A 42 -0.67 -15.70 7.84
C LEU A 42 -1.30 -14.31 7.75
N LYS A 43 -0.45 -13.30 7.70
CA LYS A 43 -0.85 -11.93 7.36
C LYS A 43 -1.12 -11.78 5.86
N THR A 44 -1.88 -10.76 5.48
CA THR A 44 -2.32 -10.53 4.09
C THR A 44 -2.20 -9.08 3.67
N THR A 45 -1.63 -8.83 2.49
CA THR A 45 -1.62 -7.53 1.78
C THR A 45 -2.11 -7.73 0.35
N ALA A 46 -2.34 -6.66 -0.41
CA ALA A 46 -2.69 -6.74 -1.82
C ALA A 46 -2.36 -5.45 -2.57
N HIS A 47 -1.82 -5.56 -3.79
CA HIS A 47 -1.92 -4.49 -4.78
C HIS A 47 -3.40 -4.33 -5.15
N ALA A 48 -3.90 -3.11 -5.03
CA ALA A 48 -5.25 -2.77 -5.46
C ALA A 48 -5.33 -1.28 -5.83
N GLY A 49 -6.10 -0.94 -6.85
CA GLY A 49 -6.25 0.45 -7.29
C GLY A 49 -5.01 0.99 -8.01
N GLU A 50 -4.20 0.10 -8.61
CA GLU A 50 -3.11 0.44 -9.51
C GLU A 50 -3.59 0.51 -10.97
N PHE A 51 -2.83 1.08 -11.89
CA PHE A 51 -3.18 1.17 -13.31
C PHE A 51 -4.52 1.88 -13.64
N GLY A 52 -5.04 2.69 -12.69
CA GLY A 52 -6.36 3.31 -12.82
C GLY A 52 -7.51 2.31 -12.70
N THR A 53 -7.29 1.16 -12.06
CA THR A 53 -8.35 0.19 -11.77
C THR A 53 -9.35 0.76 -10.76
N PRO A 54 -10.61 0.31 -10.78
CA PRO A 54 -11.65 0.87 -9.92
C PRO A 54 -11.29 0.83 -8.43
N TRP A 55 -11.62 1.88 -7.70
CA TRP A 55 -11.46 1.94 -6.23
C TRP A 55 -12.17 0.79 -5.51
N THR A 56 -13.18 0.18 -6.14
CA THR A 56 -13.85 -1.01 -5.63
C THR A 56 -12.92 -2.20 -5.48
N ASN A 57 -11.80 -2.28 -6.21
CA ASN A 57 -10.78 -3.31 -5.97
C ASN A 57 -10.12 -3.12 -4.60
N VAL A 58 -9.87 -1.87 -4.19
CA VAL A 58 -9.37 -1.55 -2.84
C VAL A 58 -10.41 -1.95 -1.79
N ALA A 59 -11.69 -1.68 -2.05
CA ALA A 59 -12.78 -2.08 -1.16
C ALA A 59 -12.88 -3.62 -1.05
N THR A 60 -12.81 -4.35 -2.15
CA THR A 60 -12.81 -5.82 -2.16
C THR A 60 -11.61 -6.39 -1.39
N ALA A 61 -10.42 -5.82 -1.57
CA ALA A 61 -9.24 -6.24 -0.82
C ALA A 61 -9.44 -6.05 0.70
N LEU A 62 -10.03 -4.93 1.13
CA LEU A 62 -10.29 -4.66 2.54
C LEU A 62 -11.44 -5.48 3.14
N ASP A 63 -12.53 -5.65 2.40
CA ASP A 63 -13.79 -6.16 2.96
C ASP A 63 -13.97 -7.66 2.70
N LEU A 64 -13.55 -8.14 1.52
CA LEU A 64 -13.63 -9.58 1.14
C LEU A 64 -12.32 -10.32 1.45
N LEU A 65 -11.19 -9.78 0.99
CA LEU A 65 -9.88 -10.42 1.22
C LEU A 65 -9.35 -10.16 2.64
N GLN A 66 -9.91 -9.19 3.36
CA GLN A 66 -9.59 -8.85 4.74
C GLN A 66 -8.08 -8.68 4.97
N VAL A 67 -7.45 -7.86 4.14
CA VAL A 67 -6.01 -7.56 4.25
C VAL A 67 -5.69 -6.66 5.45
N ASP A 68 -4.49 -6.84 6.02
CA ASP A 68 -3.98 -6.02 7.13
C ASP A 68 -3.60 -4.60 6.67
N ARG A 69 -3.16 -4.45 5.41
CA ARG A 69 -2.81 -3.19 4.75
C ARG A 69 -3.01 -3.32 3.23
N ILE A 70 -2.96 -2.21 2.51
CA ILE A 70 -3.09 -2.19 1.03
C ILE A 70 -1.82 -1.62 0.40
N ASP A 71 -1.45 -2.16 -0.75
CA ASP A 71 -0.40 -1.63 -1.60
C ASP A 71 -1.02 -0.79 -2.73
N HIS A 72 -0.47 0.41 -2.95
CA HIS A 72 -0.94 1.46 -3.85
C HIS A 72 -2.22 2.20 -3.40
N ALA A 73 -3.40 1.66 -3.69
CA ALA A 73 -4.73 2.26 -3.46
C ALA A 73 -4.95 3.66 -4.06
N TYR A 74 -4.28 3.99 -5.15
CA TYR A 74 -4.30 5.36 -5.68
C TYR A 74 -5.71 5.82 -6.07
N THR A 75 -6.54 4.94 -6.63
CA THR A 75 -7.92 5.27 -7.02
C THR A 75 -8.89 5.35 -5.84
N ALA A 76 -8.48 5.03 -4.61
CA ALA A 76 -9.33 5.20 -3.43
C ALA A 76 -9.84 6.64 -3.26
N ILE A 77 -9.09 7.63 -3.76
CA ILE A 77 -9.47 9.05 -3.72
C ILE A 77 -10.67 9.38 -4.62
N ASP A 78 -11.01 8.52 -5.58
CA ASP A 78 -12.12 8.72 -6.52
C ASP A 78 -13.49 8.62 -5.81
N ASN A 79 -13.51 8.05 -4.60
CA ASN A 79 -14.68 8.01 -3.73
C ASN A 79 -14.35 8.58 -2.33
N PRO A 80 -14.69 9.85 -2.06
CA PRO A 80 -14.41 10.50 -0.77
C PRO A 80 -15.05 9.81 0.44
N GLU A 81 -16.24 9.22 0.30
CA GLU A 81 -16.89 8.49 1.40
C GLU A 81 -16.11 7.21 1.74
N PHE A 82 -15.66 6.48 0.72
CA PHE A 82 -14.80 5.31 0.90
C PHE A 82 -13.43 5.68 1.48
N ALA A 83 -12.82 6.78 1.01
CA ALA A 83 -11.57 7.28 1.57
C ALA A 83 -11.72 7.64 3.05
N GLN A 84 -12.80 8.34 3.43
CA GLN A 84 -13.08 8.64 4.83
C GLN A 84 -13.23 7.37 5.67
N ARG A 85 -13.95 6.37 5.17
CA ARG A 85 -14.07 5.06 5.83
C ARG A 85 -12.72 4.37 6.05
N CYS A 86 -11.81 4.49 5.09
CA CYS A 86 -10.44 3.98 5.21
C CYS A 86 -9.62 4.74 6.25
N ALA A 87 -9.76 6.07 6.29
CA ALA A 87 -9.13 6.93 7.29
C ALA A 87 -9.61 6.60 8.70
N ASP A 88 -10.93 6.47 8.91
CA ASP A 88 -11.55 6.14 10.20
C ASP A 88 -11.09 4.77 10.72
N ARG A 89 -10.87 3.81 9.81
CA ARG A 89 -10.32 2.48 10.13
C ARG A 89 -8.81 2.48 10.37
N GLY A 90 -8.12 3.58 10.09
CA GLY A 90 -6.67 3.69 10.22
C GLY A 90 -5.89 2.78 9.27
N ILE A 91 -6.45 2.47 8.09
CA ILE A 91 -5.79 1.62 7.09
C ILE A 91 -4.53 2.31 6.59
N VAL A 92 -3.43 1.57 6.54
CA VAL A 92 -2.17 2.05 5.97
C VAL A 92 -2.05 1.60 4.52
N PHE A 93 -1.62 2.53 3.67
CA PHE A 93 -1.38 2.34 2.25
C PHE A 93 0.11 2.46 1.96
N THR A 94 0.73 1.41 1.41
CA THR A 94 2.08 1.53 0.87
C THR A 94 2.00 2.27 -0.46
N VAL A 95 2.77 3.35 -0.63
CA VAL A 95 2.71 4.17 -1.85
C VAL A 95 4.07 4.26 -2.51
N VAL A 96 4.09 4.41 -3.83
CA VAL A 96 5.31 4.39 -4.63
C VAL A 96 5.41 5.68 -5.44
N PRO A 97 6.24 6.65 -5.01
CA PRO A 97 6.46 7.90 -5.74
C PRO A 97 6.94 7.69 -7.18
N THR A 98 7.56 6.57 -7.49
CA THR A 98 8.03 6.21 -8.84
C THR A 98 7.06 5.32 -9.61
N ASN A 99 5.77 5.29 -9.24
CA ASN A 99 4.80 4.44 -9.91
C ASN A 99 4.79 4.67 -11.43
N SER A 100 5.09 3.61 -12.17
CA SER A 100 5.30 3.65 -13.62
C SER A 100 4.04 4.02 -14.40
N TYR A 101 2.84 3.69 -13.90
CA TYR A 101 1.59 4.07 -14.55
C TYR A 101 1.43 5.58 -14.57
N TYR A 102 1.47 6.24 -13.41
CA TYR A 102 1.27 7.70 -13.34
C TYR A 102 2.40 8.48 -14.00
N LEU A 103 3.65 8.02 -13.92
CA LEU A 103 4.77 8.64 -14.66
C LEU A 103 4.55 8.62 -16.19
N ARG A 104 3.87 7.59 -16.70
CA ARG A 104 3.60 7.41 -18.14
C ARG A 104 2.32 8.12 -18.60
N THR A 105 1.27 8.14 -17.78
CA THR A 105 -0.06 8.59 -18.19
C THR A 105 -0.30 10.07 -17.88
N LEU A 106 0.27 10.61 -16.81
CA LEU A 106 0.12 12.02 -16.49
C LEU A 106 1.13 12.87 -17.29
N PRO A 107 0.74 14.06 -17.78
CA PRO A 107 1.67 14.97 -18.42
C PRO A 107 2.82 15.33 -17.46
N ARG A 108 4.08 15.29 -17.91
CA ARG A 108 5.26 15.52 -17.05
C ARG A 108 5.18 16.76 -16.14
N LYS A 109 4.65 17.88 -16.66
CA LYS A 109 4.50 19.15 -15.90
C LYS A 109 3.41 19.10 -14.84
N ARG A 110 2.52 18.12 -14.93
CA ARG A 110 1.33 17.93 -14.10
C ARG A 110 1.44 16.72 -13.19
N TRP A 111 2.30 15.76 -13.53
CA TRP A 111 2.51 14.51 -12.80
C TRP A 111 2.49 14.70 -11.27
N ALA A 112 3.35 15.56 -10.73
CA ALA A 112 3.45 15.75 -9.28
C ALA A 112 2.20 16.40 -8.64
N LEU A 113 1.45 17.21 -9.38
CA LEU A 113 0.25 17.90 -8.91
C LEU A 113 -0.99 17.01 -8.97
N ASP A 114 -1.07 16.19 -10.02
CA ASP A 114 -2.24 15.37 -10.34
C ASP A 114 -2.08 13.92 -9.83
N HIS A 115 -0.92 13.55 -9.28
CA HIS A 115 -0.72 12.23 -8.69
C HIS A 115 -1.60 12.03 -7.45
N PRO A 116 -2.33 10.90 -7.32
CA PRO A 116 -3.19 10.64 -6.16
C PRO A 116 -2.48 10.69 -4.81
N ILE A 117 -1.21 10.23 -4.73
CA ILE A 117 -0.38 10.28 -3.51
C ILE A 117 -0.40 11.66 -2.86
N ARG A 118 -0.42 12.74 -3.65
CA ARG A 118 -0.42 14.12 -3.14
C ARG A 118 -1.67 14.43 -2.31
N HIS A 119 -2.79 13.81 -2.64
CA HIS A 119 -4.10 14.10 -2.04
C HIS A 119 -4.46 13.14 -0.90
N MET A 120 -3.90 11.93 -0.91
CA MET A 120 -4.23 10.86 0.05
C MET A 120 -4.14 11.32 1.52
N PRO A 121 -3.03 11.92 2.03
CA PRO A 121 -2.97 12.38 3.41
C PRO A 121 -3.96 13.49 3.75
N GLY A 122 -4.25 14.38 2.79
CA GLY A 122 -5.25 15.44 2.96
C GLY A 122 -6.69 14.92 3.12
N MET A 123 -6.93 13.66 2.72
CA MET A 123 -8.18 12.93 2.94
C MET A 123 -8.13 12.03 4.20
N GLY A 124 -7.11 12.18 5.04
CA GLY A 124 -6.90 11.37 6.24
C GLY A 124 -6.32 9.97 5.99
N LEU A 125 -5.98 9.63 4.74
CA LEU A 125 -5.40 8.32 4.42
C LEU A 125 -3.95 8.24 4.90
N ARG A 126 -3.62 7.16 5.59
CA ARG A 126 -2.29 6.93 6.15
C ARG A 126 -1.39 6.31 5.09
N VAL A 127 -0.39 7.03 4.61
CA VAL A 127 0.54 6.52 3.59
C VAL A 127 1.92 6.22 4.16
N HIS A 128 2.62 5.26 3.55
CA HIS A 128 4.06 5.04 3.77
C HIS A 128 4.78 4.89 2.41
N PRO A 129 5.75 5.76 2.09
CA PRO A 129 6.47 5.74 0.81
C PRO A 129 7.47 4.57 0.73
N ASN A 130 7.49 3.88 -0.40
CA ASN A 130 8.37 2.75 -0.70
C ASN A 130 8.98 2.87 -2.10
N THR A 131 9.95 2.00 -2.42
CA THR A 131 10.68 2.00 -3.70
C THR A 131 10.09 1.13 -4.79
N ASP A 132 9.31 0.12 -4.40
CA ASP A 132 8.79 -0.92 -5.30
C ASP A 132 9.95 -1.73 -5.91
N ASP A 133 10.31 -1.47 -7.17
CA ASP A 133 11.44 -2.06 -7.88
C ASP A 133 12.67 -1.12 -7.91
N PRO A 134 13.48 -1.01 -6.83
CA PRO A 134 14.51 0.03 -6.71
C PRO A 134 15.55 0.03 -7.84
N VAL A 135 15.96 -1.16 -8.30
CA VAL A 135 16.96 -1.31 -9.37
C VAL A 135 16.39 -0.92 -10.73
N LEU A 136 15.10 -1.20 -10.98
CA LEU A 136 14.43 -0.92 -12.26
C LEU A 136 13.92 0.52 -12.34
N HIS A 137 13.40 1.06 -11.24
CA HIS A 137 12.95 2.45 -11.10
C HIS A 137 14.10 3.43 -10.86
N HIS A 138 15.33 2.94 -10.65
CA HIS A 138 16.51 3.73 -10.32
C HIS A 138 16.29 4.65 -9.10
N VAL A 139 15.70 4.09 -8.04
CA VAL A 139 15.32 4.82 -6.83
C VAL A 139 15.78 4.09 -5.57
N THR A 140 16.41 4.81 -4.68
CA THR A 140 16.76 4.35 -3.32
C THR A 140 15.68 4.74 -2.32
N ALA A 141 15.68 4.09 -1.15
CA ALA A 141 14.73 4.43 -0.09
C ALA A 141 14.86 5.90 0.38
N SER A 142 16.05 6.48 0.34
CA SER A 142 16.26 7.90 0.64
C SER A 142 15.66 8.81 -0.45
N GLN A 143 15.81 8.43 -1.73
CA GLN A 143 15.24 9.19 -2.84
C GLN A 143 13.71 9.14 -2.84
N ALA A 144 13.09 7.99 -2.56
CA ALA A 144 11.64 7.86 -2.47
C ALA A 144 11.06 8.79 -1.39
N ARG A 145 11.68 8.85 -0.20
CA ARG A 145 11.29 9.82 0.85
C ARG A 145 11.52 11.26 0.43
N GLY A 146 12.64 11.54 -0.25
CA GLY A 146 12.93 12.87 -0.79
C GLY A 146 11.90 13.36 -1.82
N MET A 147 11.34 12.45 -2.64
CA MET A 147 10.27 12.77 -3.59
C MET A 147 8.99 13.22 -2.90
N MET A 148 8.66 12.63 -1.74
CA MET A 148 7.49 13.06 -0.95
C MET A 148 7.55 14.55 -0.60
N VAL A 149 8.73 15.03 -0.21
CA VAL A 149 8.93 16.45 0.10
C VAL A 149 9.01 17.29 -1.17
N ARG A 150 9.95 16.96 -2.06
CA ARG A 150 10.29 17.80 -3.21
C ARG A 150 9.16 17.89 -4.24
N ASP A 151 8.53 16.77 -4.54
CA ASP A 151 7.59 16.67 -5.66
C ASP A 151 6.14 16.76 -5.15
N PHE A 152 5.81 16.08 -4.04
CA PHE A 152 4.45 16.09 -3.48
C PHE A 152 4.20 17.18 -2.42
N GLY A 153 5.22 17.94 -2.02
CA GLY A 153 5.07 19.12 -1.16
C GLY A 153 4.80 18.82 0.31
N PHE A 154 5.07 17.60 0.77
CA PHE A 154 4.95 17.22 2.18
C PHE A 154 6.07 17.83 3.03
N GLY A 155 5.76 18.19 4.27
CA GLY A 155 6.70 18.72 5.26
C GLY A 155 7.46 17.64 6.02
N LEU A 156 8.31 18.07 6.95
CA LEU A 156 9.04 17.16 7.84
C LEU A 156 8.12 16.42 8.82
N ASP A 157 7.07 17.09 9.29
CA ASP A 157 6.07 16.47 10.17
C ASP A 157 5.31 15.37 9.43
N ASP A 158 4.94 15.59 8.17
CA ASP A 158 4.33 14.55 7.32
C ASP A 158 5.27 13.35 7.14
N LEU A 159 6.57 13.58 6.92
CA LEU A 159 7.54 12.49 6.83
C LEU A 159 7.65 11.68 8.13
N ARG A 160 7.57 12.36 9.29
CA ARG A 160 7.53 11.70 10.59
C ARG A 160 6.29 10.82 10.70
N GLU A 161 5.12 11.33 10.32
CA GLU A 161 3.88 10.55 10.32
C GLU A 161 3.95 9.37 9.35
N PHE A 162 4.53 9.54 8.16
CA PHE A 162 4.72 8.44 7.23
C PHE A 162 5.63 7.35 7.82
N MET A 163 6.69 7.71 8.53
CA MET A 163 7.53 6.75 9.24
C MET A 163 6.74 5.98 10.31
N LEU A 164 5.91 6.66 11.10
CA LEU A 164 5.06 6.04 12.10
C LEU A 164 4.02 5.11 11.44
N ASN A 165 3.42 5.52 10.32
CA ASN A 165 2.52 4.65 9.53
C ASN A 165 3.21 3.35 9.10
N GLY A 166 4.49 3.41 8.73
CA GLY A 166 5.29 2.22 8.43
C GLY A 166 5.43 1.30 9.64
N LEU A 167 5.73 1.88 10.81
CA LEU A 167 5.77 1.13 12.07
C LEU A 167 4.42 0.52 12.42
N ASP A 168 3.29 1.14 12.07
CA ASP A 168 1.94 0.64 12.33
C ASP A 168 1.54 -0.50 11.39
N ALA A 169 2.00 -0.45 10.14
CA ALA A 169 1.68 -1.45 9.11
C ALA A 169 2.64 -2.65 9.10
N ALA A 170 3.77 -2.53 9.81
CA ALA A 170 4.77 -3.59 9.90
C ALA A 170 4.18 -4.86 10.54
N TRP A 171 4.49 -6.01 9.96
CA TRP A 171 4.11 -7.32 10.50
C TRP A 171 5.17 -7.79 11.49
N ILE A 172 5.21 -7.09 12.63
CA ILE A 172 6.08 -7.34 13.78
C ILE A 172 5.21 -7.45 15.03
N ASP A 173 5.76 -8.00 16.11
CA ASP A 173 5.07 -8.06 17.39
C ASP A 173 4.98 -6.65 18.04
N ASP A 174 4.02 -6.51 18.96
CA ASP A 174 3.75 -5.22 19.60
C ASP A 174 4.89 -4.74 20.52
N SER A 175 5.73 -5.63 21.04
CA SER A 175 6.87 -5.23 21.87
C SER A 175 7.95 -4.56 21.02
N THR A 176 8.28 -5.16 19.87
CA THR A 176 9.18 -4.55 18.87
C THR A 176 8.62 -3.22 18.38
N ARG A 177 7.32 -3.17 18.05
CA ARG A 177 6.66 -1.94 17.59
C ARG A 177 6.73 -0.82 18.62
N ARG A 178 6.45 -1.10 19.90
CA ARG A 178 6.56 -0.10 20.98
C ARG A 178 7.99 0.37 21.16
N ALA A 179 8.98 -0.53 21.09
CA ALA A 179 10.38 -0.19 21.21
C ALA A 179 10.87 0.74 20.10
N TRP A 180 10.38 0.55 18.86
CA TRP A 180 10.77 1.40 17.72
C TRP A 180 10.02 2.75 17.66
N ARG A 181 8.89 2.87 18.35
CA ARG A 181 8.15 4.15 18.47
C ARG A 181 8.66 5.04 19.60
N ALA A 182 9.27 4.46 20.64
CA ALA A 182 9.79 5.17 21.82
C ALA A 182 11.00 6.05 21.47
#